data_AF-A0A9D5TJQ4-F1
#
_entry.id   AF-A0A9D5TJQ4-F1
#
_cell.length_a   1.000
_cell.length_b   1.000
_cell.length_c   1.000
_cell.angle_alpha   90.00
_cell.angle_beta   90.00
_cell.angle_gamma   90.00
#
_symmetry.space_group_name_H-M   'P 1'
#
loop_
_entity.id
_entity.type
_entity.pdbx_description
1 polymer ?
#
loop_
_entity_poly.entity_id
_entity_poly.type
_entity_poly.pdbx_seq_one_letter_code
_entity_poly.pdbx_strand_id
1 'polypeptide(L)'
;MEWSVIAALLGGSFGAALVALVQFLINRNDRKKDKTDAVIAKVEQMQKEFEEERANNARIRILRFSDEVRHGVRHSKESFDQVNLDIDAYRRYCDCHPEYKNNRAVMAIANIERVYSQCLREQDFLE
;
A
#
# COMPACT_ATOMS: atom_id res chain seq x y z
N MET A 1 7.49 -29.70 -29.00
CA MET A 1 7.43 -29.19 -30.39
C MET A 1 8.45 -28.05 -30.44
N GLU A 2 9.46 -27.98 -31.30
CA GLU A 2 9.29 -27.58 -32.71
C GLU A 2 10.57 -27.70 -33.57
N TRP A 3 11.59 -28.50 -33.20
CA TRP A 3 12.72 -28.72 -34.13
C TRP A 3 12.27 -29.34 -35.47
N SER A 4 11.17 -30.08 -35.46
CA SER A 4 10.53 -30.66 -36.65
C SER A 4 9.76 -29.66 -37.52
N VAL A 5 9.17 -28.61 -36.93
CA VAL A 5 8.42 -27.57 -37.67
C VAL A 5 9.40 -26.61 -38.35
N ILE A 6 10.49 -26.26 -37.67
CA ILE A 6 11.57 -25.44 -38.22
C ILE A 6 12.25 -26.15 -39.40
N ALA A 7 12.48 -27.46 -39.31
CA ALA A 7 13.09 -28.24 -40.39
C ALA A 7 12.22 -28.26 -41.68
N ALA A 8 10.90 -28.33 -41.56
CA ALA A 8 9.98 -28.33 -42.70
C ALA A 8 9.94 -26.98 -43.44
N LEU A 9 10.24 -25.87 -42.74
CA LEU A 9 10.33 -24.53 -43.31
C LEU A 9 11.65 -24.25 -44.03
N LEU A 10 12.68 -25.10 -43.93
CA LEU A 10 13.98 -24.84 -44.56
C LEU A 10 14.05 -25.21 -46.06
N GLY A 11 12.94 -25.64 -46.66
CA GLY A 11 12.81 -25.89 -48.10
C GLY A 11 12.77 -24.60 -48.92
N GLY A 12 13.89 -23.87 -49.03
CA GLY A 12 14.06 -22.70 -49.91
C GLY A 12 14.10 -21.34 -49.20
N SER A 13 14.56 -20.30 -49.91
CA SER A 13 14.79 -18.93 -49.37
C SER A 13 13.55 -18.31 -48.71
N PHE A 14 12.36 -18.68 -49.18
CA PHE A 14 11.08 -18.19 -48.67
C PHE A 14 10.80 -18.64 -47.23
N GLY A 15 11.24 -19.85 -46.86
CA GLY A 15 10.97 -20.39 -45.54
C GLY A 15 11.94 -19.90 -44.46
N ALA A 16 13.18 -19.51 -44.82
CA ALA A 16 14.07 -18.79 -43.91
C ALA A 16 13.49 -17.41 -43.51
N ALA A 17 12.89 -16.69 -44.47
CA ALA A 17 12.24 -15.40 -44.20
C ALA A 17 11.02 -15.55 -43.26
N LEU A 18 10.21 -16.60 -43.45
CA LEU A 18 9.07 -16.89 -42.58
C LEU A 18 9.51 -17.25 -41.16
N VAL A 19 10.55 -18.08 -41.01
CA VAL A 19 11.13 -18.40 -39.69
C VAL A 19 11.65 -17.15 -38.99
N ALA A 20 12.35 -16.27 -39.71
CA ALA A 20 12.84 -15.00 -39.15
C ALA A 20 11.69 -14.10 -38.66
N LEU A 21 10.58 -14.02 -39.40
CA LEU A 21 9.40 -13.26 -39.00
C LEU A 21 8.74 -13.85 -37.74
N VAL A 22 8.59 -15.17 -37.67
CA VAL A 22 8.03 -15.85 -36.48
C VAL A 22 8.91 -15.59 -35.25
N GLN A 23 10.23 -15.77 -35.37
CA GLN A 23 11.16 -15.46 -34.28
C GLN A 23 11.13 -13.99 -33.87
N PHE A 24 11.00 -13.07 -34.83
CA PHE A 24 10.83 -11.65 -34.54
C PHE A 24 9.56 -11.37 -33.73
N LEU A 25 8.44 -12.02 -34.09
CA LEU A 25 7.17 -11.89 -33.38
C LEU A 25 7.22 -12.49 -31.97
N ILE A 26 7.80 -13.69 -31.82
CA ILE A 26 8.04 -14.32 -30.50
C ILE A 26 8.86 -13.37 -29.62
N ASN A 27 10.02 -12.91 -30.11
CA ASN A 27 10.88 -11.98 -29.37
C ASN A 27 10.18 -10.65 -29.02
N ARG A 28 9.29 -10.14 -29.89
CA ARG A 28 8.52 -8.93 -29.60
C ARG A 28 7.45 -9.19 -28.53
N ASN A 29 6.84 -10.37 -28.54
CA ASN A 29 5.85 -10.77 -27.56
C ASN A 29 6.49 -11.01 -26.18
N ASP A 30 7.61 -11.72 -26.13
CA ASP A 30 8.35 -11.98 -24.88
C ASP A 30 8.82 -10.67 -24.25
N ARG A 31 9.40 -9.75 -25.03
CA ARG A 31 9.77 -8.41 -24.54
C ARG A 31 8.59 -7.59 -24.02
N LYS A 32 7.40 -7.77 -24.58
CA LYS A 32 6.20 -7.10 -24.06
C LYS A 32 5.79 -7.70 -22.73
N LYS A 33 5.81 -9.04 -22.61
CA LYS A 33 5.51 -9.76 -21.38
C LYS A 33 6.49 -9.36 -20.27
N ASP A 34 7.79 -9.32 -20.54
CA ASP A 34 8.81 -8.89 -19.58
C ASP A 34 8.56 -7.47 -19.06
N LYS A 35 8.16 -6.55 -19.95
CA LYS A 35 7.81 -5.18 -19.55
C LYS A 35 6.54 -5.15 -18.71
N THR A 36 5.54 -5.96 -19.04
CA THR A 36 4.32 -6.08 -18.24
C THR A 36 4.63 -6.62 -16.85
N ASP A 37 5.42 -7.69 -16.75
CA ASP A 37 5.81 -8.29 -15.47
C ASP A 37 6.64 -7.32 -14.62
N ALA A 38 7.55 -6.56 -15.24
CA ALA A 38 8.33 -5.53 -14.56
C ALA A 38 7.45 -4.36 -14.04
N VAL A 39 6.40 -3.98 -14.77
CA VAL A 39 5.45 -2.95 -14.32
C VAL A 39 4.61 -3.48 -13.16
N ILE A 40 4.14 -4.73 -13.22
CA ILE A 40 3.38 -5.36 -12.12
C ILE A 40 4.21 -5.37 -10.84
N ALA A 41 5.47 -5.83 -10.91
CA ALA A 41 6.37 -5.85 -9.75
C ALA A 41 6.58 -4.45 -9.13
N LYS A 42 6.70 -3.42 -9.96
CA LYS A 42 6.80 -2.03 -9.49
C LYS A 42 5.50 -1.54 -8.83
N VAL A 43 4.35 -1.91 -9.37
CA VAL A 43 3.05 -1.55 -8.76
C VAL A 43 2.88 -2.21 -7.39
N GLU A 44 3.23 -3.49 -7.27
CA GLU A 44 3.19 -4.20 -5.99
C GLU A 44 4.13 -3.57 -4.95
N GLN A 45 5.33 -3.16 -5.38
CA GLN A 45 6.27 -2.44 -4.51
C GLN A 45 5.71 -1.09 -4.07
N MET A 46 5.21 -0.28 -5.01
CA MET A 46 4.60 1.03 -4.70
C MET A 46 3.39 0.87 -3.77
N GLN A 47 2.60 -0.19 -3.91
CA GLN A 47 1.47 -0.45 -3.03
C GLN A 47 1.92 -0.70 -1.59
N LYS A 48 2.98 -1.51 -1.38
CA LYS A 48 3.56 -1.74 -0.05
C LYS A 48 4.08 -0.45 0.58
N GLU A 49 4.85 0.32 -0.19
CA GLU A 49 5.38 1.62 0.26
C GLU A 49 4.26 2.59 0.62
N PHE A 50 3.18 2.60 -0.16
CA PHE A 50 2.00 3.45 0.10
C PHE A 50 1.24 3.05 1.36
N GLU A 51 1.08 1.74 1.63
CA GLU A 51 0.44 1.27 2.86
C GLU A 51 1.27 1.63 4.10
N GLU A 52 2.60 1.49 4.04
CA GLU A 52 3.49 1.91 5.12
C GLU A 52 3.44 3.43 5.34
N GLU A 53 3.45 4.21 4.26
CA GLU A 53 3.34 5.67 4.30
C GLU A 53 2.02 6.12 4.91
N ARG A 54 0.91 5.47 4.55
CA ARG A 54 -0.41 5.72 5.14
C ARG A 54 -0.41 5.44 6.65
N ALA A 55 0.22 4.35 7.10
CA ALA A 55 0.34 4.03 8.52
C ALA A 55 1.25 5.04 9.26
N ASN A 56 2.34 5.47 8.63
CA ASN A 56 3.22 6.50 9.17
C ASN A 56 2.48 7.85 9.34
N ASN A 57 1.67 8.23 8.36
CA ASN A 57 0.87 9.44 8.40
C ASN A 57 -0.24 9.38 9.47
N ALA A 58 -0.92 8.23 9.58
CA ALA A 58 -1.89 8.00 10.66
C ALA A 58 -1.22 8.15 12.04
N ARG A 59 -0.04 7.54 12.23
CA ARG A 59 0.74 7.68 13.46
C ARG A 59 1.08 9.13 13.79
N ILE A 60 1.51 9.93 12.81
CA ILE A 60 1.83 11.34 13.02
C ILE A 60 0.59 12.11 13.51
N ARG A 61 -0.58 11.88 12.89
CA ARG A 61 -1.84 12.51 13.30
C ARG A 61 -2.26 12.12 14.71
N ILE A 62 -2.16 10.83 15.06
CA ILE A 62 -2.44 10.32 16.42
C ILE A 62 -1.54 10.98 17.46
N LEU A 63 -0.22 11.04 17.19
CA LEU A 63 0.74 11.64 18.14
C LEU A 63 0.47 13.12 18.35
N ARG A 64 0.20 13.85 17.26
CA ARG A 64 -0.14 15.27 17.31
C ARG A 64 -1.42 15.50 18.08
N PHE A 65 -2.49 14.77 17.76
CA PHE A 65 -3.78 14.92 18.42
C PHE A 65 -3.69 14.59 19.92
N SER A 66 -2.96 13.53 20.29
CA SER A 66 -2.71 13.22 21.69
C SER A 66 -1.93 14.32 22.41
N ASP A 67 -1.04 15.03 21.71
CA ASP A 67 -0.30 16.15 22.29
C ASP A 67 -1.20 17.38 22.46
N GLU A 68 -2.03 17.70 21.48
CA GLU A 68 -3.04 18.76 21.56
C GLU A 68 -3.98 18.53 22.77
N VAL A 69 -4.51 17.32 22.90
CA VAL A 69 -5.35 16.92 24.05
C VAL A 69 -4.58 17.03 25.38
N ARG A 70 -3.30 16.68 25.42
CA ARG A 70 -2.46 16.82 26.63
C ARG A 70 -2.29 18.29 27.04
N HIS A 71 -2.25 19.20 26.08
CA HIS A 71 -2.18 20.64 26.31
C HIS A 71 -3.54 21.28 26.61
N GLY A 72 -4.61 20.48 26.76
CA GLY A 72 -5.94 20.96 27.09
C GLY A 72 -6.68 21.59 25.91
N VAL A 73 -6.23 21.35 24.68
CA VAL A 73 -6.95 21.78 23.48
C VAL A 73 -8.27 20.97 23.40
N ARG A 74 -9.39 21.68 23.34
CA ARG A 74 -10.70 21.07 23.13
C ARG A 74 -10.92 20.77 21.65
N HIS A 75 -11.61 19.69 21.37
CA HIS A 75 -11.90 19.22 20.01
C HIS A 75 -13.37 18.86 19.85
N SER A 76 -13.88 18.99 18.63
CA SER A 76 -15.23 18.56 18.28
C SER A 76 -15.31 17.04 18.25
N LYS A 77 -16.54 16.50 18.36
CA LYS A 77 -16.76 15.06 18.21
C LYS A 77 -16.26 14.53 16.86
N GLU A 78 -16.45 15.29 15.80
CA GLU A 78 -15.96 14.94 14.45
C GLU A 78 -14.43 14.82 14.42
N SER A 79 -13.72 15.72 15.10
CA SER A 79 -12.26 15.66 15.19
C SER A 79 -11.79 14.39 15.91
N PHE A 80 -12.49 13.99 16.97
CA PHE A 80 -12.24 12.72 17.66
C PHE A 80 -12.57 11.51 16.77
N ASP A 81 -13.69 11.54 16.06
CA ASP A 81 -14.07 10.46 15.15
C ASP A 81 -13.02 10.29 14.03
N GLN A 82 -12.47 11.41 13.51
CA GLN A 82 -11.41 11.37 12.51
C GLN A 82 -10.09 10.78 13.03
N VAL A 83 -9.66 11.12 14.25
CA VAL A 83 -8.45 10.50 14.82
C VAL A 83 -8.70 9.03 15.18
N ASN A 84 -9.91 8.63 15.55
CA ASN A 84 -10.26 7.23 15.77
C ASN A 84 -10.16 6.41 14.48
N LEU A 85 -10.55 6.96 13.32
CA LEU A 85 -10.31 6.32 12.02
C LEU A 85 -8.82 6.13 11.72
N ASP A 86 -7.98 7.10 12.12
CA ASP A 86 -6.52 6.96 12.00
C ASP A 86 -5.97 5.88 12.93
N ILE A 87 -6.50 5.77 14.15
CA ILE A 87 -6.16 4.72 15.12
C ILE A 87 -6.48 3.34 14.54
N ASP A 88 -7.67 3.17 13.95
CA ASP A 88 -8.09 1.90 13.34
C ASP A 88 -7.20 1.53 12.15
N ALA A 89 -6.90 2.48 11.27
CA ALA A 89 -5.99 2.27 10.15
C ALA A 89 -4.58 1.88 10.62
N TYR A 90 -4.08 2.56 11.64
CA TYR A 90 -2.77 2.29 12.23
C TYR A 90 -2.70 0.92 12.91
N ARG A 91 -3.70 0.57 13.74
CA ARG A 91 -3.81 -0.75 14.40
C ARG A 91 -3.84 -1.87 13.38
N ARG A 92 -4.72 -1.76 12.36
CA ARG A 92 -4.82 -2.74 11.28
C ARG A 92 -3.48 -2.95 10.58
N TYR A 93 -2.76 -1.87 10.28
CA TYR A 93 -1.45 -1.97 9.66
C TYR A 93 -0.45 -2.70 10.58
N CYS A 94 -0.39 -2.34 11.86
CA CYS A 94 0.50 -2.99 12.83
C CYS A 94 0.19 -4.49 13.02
N ASP A 95 -1.09 -4.86 13.04
CA ASP A 95 -1.51 -6.25 13.21
C ASP A 95 -1.10 -7.11 12.01
N CYS A 96 -1.12 -6.54 10.79
CA CYS A 96 -0.66 -7.21 9.58
C CYS A 96 0.88 -7.19 9.40
N HIS A 97 1.60 -6.35 10.15
CA HIS A 97 3.05 -6.12 10.00
C HIS A 97 3.74 -6.16 11.38
N PRO A 98 3.95 -7.35 11.97
CA PRO A 98 4.50 -7.49 13.33
C PRO A 98 5.93 -6.93 13.49
N GLU A 99 6.69 -6.82 12.40
CA GLU A 99 8.01 -6.18 12.37
C GLU A 99 7.95 -4.64 12.43
N TYR A 100 6.78 -4.06 12.17
CA TYR A 100 6.60 -2.61 12.22
C TYR A 100 6.60 -2.11 13.67
N LYS A 101 7.45 -1.11 13.96
CA LYS A 101 7.68 -0.61 15.33
C LYS A 101 6.47 0.17 15.86
N ASN A 102 5.53 -0.55 16.48
CA ASN A 102 4.26 -0.04 16.98
C ASN A 102 4.36 0.77 18.31
N ASN A 103 5.38 0.49 19.15
CA ASN A 103 5.46 1.04 20.53
C ASN A 103 5.45 2.57 20.66
N ARG A 104 5.52 3.33 19.55
CA ARG A 104 5.51 4.80 19.56
C ARG A 104 4.12 5.41 19.78
N ALA A 105 3.04 4.76 19.36
CA ALA A 105 1.69 5.34 19.40
C ALA A 105 0.81 4.81 20.54
N VAL A 106 1.17 3.67 21.16
CA VAL A 106 0.32 2.96 22.14
C VAL A 106 -0.16 3.88 23.27
N MET A 107 0.75 4.68 23.87
CA MET A 107 0.40 5.60 24.96
C MET A 107 -0.44 6.79 24.47
N ALA A 108 -0.21 7.27 23.25
CA ALA A 108 -1.01 8.33 22.65
C ALA A 108 -2.44 7.86 22.38
N ILE A 109 -2.60 6.66 21.83
CA ILE A 109 -3.91 6.03 21.59
C ILE A 109 -4.68 5.90 22.90
N ALA A 110 -4.08 5.35 23.95
CA ALA A 110 -4.72 5.20 25.25
C ALA A 110 -5.16 6.55 25.85
N ASN A 111 -4.35 7.61 25.67
CA ASN A 111 -4.72 8.94 26.12
C ASN A 111 -5.93 9.51 25.36
N ILE A 112 -5.96 9.35 24.03
CA ILE A 112 -7.07 9.79 23.18
C ILE A 112 -8.35 9.04 23.57
N GLU A 113 -8.30 7.71 23.66
CA GLU A 113 -9.47 6.89 24.03
C GLU A 113 -10.03 7.28 25.40
N ARG A 114 -9.15 7.57 26.37
CA ARG A 114 -9.55 8.03 27.71
C ARG A 114 -10.29 9.37 27.66
N VAL A 115 -9.74 10.36 26.94
CA VAL A 115 -10.35 11.70 26.87
C VAL A 115 -11.64 11.67 26.05
N TYR A 116 -11.65 10.96 24.92
CA TYR A 116 -12.87 10.77 24.14
C TYR A 116 -14.00 10.16 24.97
N SER A 117 -13.68 9.12 25.75
CA SER A 117 -14.64 8.50 26.66
C SER A 117 -15.14 9.46 27.74
N GLN A 118 -14.30 10.39 28.21
CA GLN A 118 -14.71 11.43 29.15
C GLN A 118 -15.66 12.44 28.49
N CYS A 119 -15.30 12.98 27.33
CA CYS A 119 -16.15 13.90 26.57
C CYS A 119 -17.52 13.27 26.22
N LEU A 120 -17.57 11.98 25.89
CA LEU A 120 -18.84 11.26 25.65
C LEU A 120 -19.74 11.22 26.89
N ARG A 121 -19.17 11.04 28.09
CA ARG A 121 -19.95 11.00 29.34
C ARG A 121 -20.42 12.38 29.77
N GLU A 122 -19.55 13.38 29.61
CA GLU A 122 -19.77 14.74 30.12
C GLU A 122 -20.45 15.65 29.08
N GLN A 123 -20.62 15.18 27.84
CA GLN A 123 -21.02 15.97 26.67
C GLN A 123 -20.16 17.23 26.46
N ASP A 124 -18.89 17.19 26.87
CA ASP A 124 -17.93 18.30 26.80
C ASP A 124 -17.09 18.24 25.52
N PHE A 125 -17.75 18.31 24.37
CA PHE A 125 -17.09 18.51 23.08
C PHE A 125 -17.04 20.00 22.72
N LEU A 126 -16.07 20.39 21.88
CA LEU A 126 -16.09 21.71 21.25
C LEU A 126 -17.21 21.73 20.19
N GLU A 127 -18.10 22.71 20.27
CA GLU A 127 -19.13 23.00 19.24
C GLU A 127 -18.53 23.42 17.91
#